data_AF-A0A1Z3MNR4-F1
#
_entry.id   AF-A0A1Z3MNR4-F1
#
_cell.length_a   1.000
_cell.length_b   1.000
_cell.length_c   1.000
_cell.angle_alpha   90.00
_cell.angle_beta   90.00
_cell.angle_gamma   90.00
#
_symmetry.space_group_name_H-M   'P 1'
#
loop_
_entity.id
_entity.type
_entity.pdbx_description
1 polymer ?
#
loop_
_entity_poly.entity_id
_entity_poly.type
_entity_poly.pdbx_seq_one_letter_code
_entity_poly.pdbx_strand_id
1 'polypeptide(L)'
;MAKFTFADRYAQASLAPSPQVISSRQEPANRIVSTVVGTGILDLVGAYYGSPDIDLSWFRDEFAKEDASFSLVNNERETKLLAALILEQLVGKARAEAILAIIAGSVMGLRPPAECEWLLRDAKEALGRFSVANREPQTVETNVTPTYTAKLKEEIAAIEEGDWAALLVALDKMRTETMSSASKVATQSSKALKGLDREIDLLREESQMLWWLFSGHSRSVERSFSLLTPHQAAVVGAFDLGTLTTVSLLGPVAAPAILERIIGLSKKSKGTQAIELSKVVDGFSPEDLESLEFDATKLPPRLAPFTAALDLAKTMGNGAWHARFSSKTGLDASIMSEPLALANQLYREHLLGQLL
;
A
#
# COMPACT_ATOMS: atom_id res chain seq x y z
N MET A 1 19.37 -14.65 6.50
CA MET A 1 18.47 -15.66 7.08
C MET A 1 18.16 -16.69 6.00
N ALA A 2 18.05 -17.98 6.35
CA ALA A 2 17.59 -18.99 5.40
C ALA A 2 16.17 -18.62 4.92
N LYS A 3 15.92 -18.70 3.62
CA LYS A 3 14.60 -18.42 3.04
C LYS A 3 13.69 -19.60 3.38
N PHE A 4 12.66 -19.37 4.20
CA PHE A 4 11.68 -20.41 4.53
C PHE A 4 11.00 -20.90 3.25
N THR A 5 10.89 -22.21 3.11
CA THR A 5 10.17 -22.84 2.02
C THR A 5 8.68 -22.91 2.33
N PHE A 6 7.87 -23.18 1.31
CA PHE A 6 6.42 -23.38 1.47
C PHE A 6 6.13 -24.53 2.45
N ALA A 7 6.93 -25.61 2.41
CA ALA A 7 6.82 -26.73 3.34
C ALA A 7 7.19 -26.35 4.78
N ASP A 8 8.21 -25.50 4.99
CA ASP A 8 8.58 -25.03 6.33
C ASP A 8 7.46 -24.22 6.99
N ARG A 9 6.71 -23.45 6.19
CA ARG A 9 5.56 -22.66 6.66
C ARG A 9 4.38 -23.54 7.06
N TYR A 10 4.13 -24.63 6.32
CA TYR A 10 3.17 -25.67 6.72
C TYR A 10 3.55 -26.33 8.04
N ALA A 11 4.82 -26.73 8.18
CA ALA A 11 5.34 -27.29 9.43
C ALA A 11 5.21 -26.32 10.60
N GLN A 12 5.51 -25.03 10.39
CA GLN A 12 5.35 -23.98 11.40
C GLN A 12 3.87 -23.78 11.81
N ALA A 13 2.93 -23.96 10.89
CA ALA A 13 1.49 -23.93 11.17
C ALA A 13 0.95 -25.24 11.78
N SER A 14 1.82 -26.21 12.08
CA SER A 14 1.44 -27.55 12.57
C SER A 14 0.51 -28.30 11.62
N LEU A 15 0.62 -28.03 10.32
CA LEU A 15 -0.08 -28.77 9.26
C LEU A 15 0.94 -29.70 8.57
N ALA A 16 0.60 -30.99 8.48
CA ALA A 16 1.45 -32.03 7.89
C ALA A 16 0.80 -32.71 6.67
N PRO A 17 0.41 -31.96 5.62
CA PRO A 17 -0.06 -32.57 4.39
C PRO A 17 1.08 -33.30 3.67
N SER A 18 0.72 -34.20 2.74
CA SER A 18 1.72 -34.89 1.93
C SER A 18 2.45 -33.92 0.99
N PRO A 19 3.70 -34.23 0.57
CA PRO A 19 4.43 -33.39 -0.39
C PRO A 19 3.65 -33.12 -1.68
N GLN A 20 2.84 -34.08 -2.15
CA GLN A 20 1.99 -33.93 -3.32
C GLN A 20 0.92 -32.84 -3.12
N VAL A 21 0.31 -32.80 -1.93
CA VAL A 21 -0.66 -31.75 -1.58
C VAL A 21 0.05 -30.39 -1.49
N ILE A 22 1.23 -30.31 -0.86
CA ILE A 22 1.99 -29.06 -0.79
C ILE A 22 2.28 -28.52 -2.20
N SER A 23 2.71 -29.37 -3.12
CA SER A 23 2.95 -28.98 -4.52
C SER A 23 1.68 -28.51 -5.23
N SER A 24 0.54 -29.20 -5.03
CA SER A 24 -0.74 -28.81 -5.64
C SER A 24 -1.30 -27.49 -5.08
N ARG A 25 -0.82 -27.02 -3.93
CA ARG A 25 -1.14 -25.69 -3.38
C ARG A 25 -0.18 -24.60 -3.85
N GLN A 26 1.09 -24.94 -4.08
CA GLN A 26 2.11 -23.95 -4.39
C GLN A 26 1.91 -23.30 -5.76
N GLU A 27 1.53 -24.06 -6.78
CA GLU A 27 1.29 -23.52 -8.12
C GLU A 27 0.12 -22.52 -8.17
N PRO A 28 -1.09 -22.84 -7.64
CA PRO A 28 -2.18 -21.87 -7.51
C PRO A 28 -1.75 -20.62 -6.75
N ALA A 29 -1.06 -20.77 -5.62
CA ALA A 29 -0.59 -19.63 -4.84
C ALA A 29 0.31 -18.70 -5.67
N ASN A 30 1.22 -19.24 -6.47
CA ASN A 30 2.09 -18.45 -7.35
C ASN A 30 1.29 -17.74 -8.45
N ARG A 31 0.24 -18.37 -8.99
CA ARG A 31 -0.67 -17.72 -9.97
C ARG A 31 -1.47 -16.59 -9.34
N ILE A 32 -1.95 -16.77 -8.11
CA ILE A 32 -2.63 -15.68 -7.38
C ILE A 32 -1.65 -14.52 -7.17
N VAL A 33 -0.43 -14.79 -6.70
CA VAL A 33 0.60 -13.78 -6.48
C VAL A 33 0.96 -12.97 -7.74
N SER A 34 0.79 -13.51 -8.95
CA SER A 34 1.06 -12.78 -10.20
C SER A 34 -0.14 -12.00 -10.75
N THR A 35 -1.36 -12.29 -10.29
CA THR A 35 -2.60 -11.78 -10.89
C THR A 35 -3.48 -10.99 -9.94
N VAL A 36 -3.35 -11.19 -8.63
CA VAL A 36 -4.22 -10.56 -7.63
C VAL A 36 -3.96 -9.06 -7.52
N VAL A 37 -5.05 -8.29 -7.54
CA VAL A 37 -5.05 -6.82 -7.45
C VAL A 37 -6.24 -6.35 -6.60
N GLY A 38 -6.15 -5.13 -6.08
CA GLY A 38 -7.26 -4.44 -5.42
C GLY A 38 -7.96 -5.28 -4.35
N THR A 39 -9.26 -5.51 -4.54
CA THR A 39 -10.14 -6.21 -3.59
C THR A 39 -9.66 -7.61 -3.23
N GLY A 40 -9.05 -8.35 -4.16
CA GLY A 40 -8.54 -9.69 -3.88
C GLY A 40 -7.44 -9.70 -2.80
N ILE A 41 -6.62 -8.65 -2.73
CA ILE A 41 -5.62 -8.50 -1.65
C ILE A 41 -6.33 -8.27 -0.32
N LEU A 42 -7.37 -7.44 -0.29
CA LEU A 42 -8.13 -7.13 0.92
C LEU A 42 -8.94 -8.34 1.43
N ASP A 43 -9.38 -9.21 0.53
CA ASP A 43 -10.04 -10.48 0.86
C ASP A 43 -9.05 -11.46 1.46
N LEU A 44 -7.84 -11.58 0.91
CA LEU A 44 -6.76 -12.38 1.51
C LEU A 44 -6.39 -11.91 2.91
N VAL A 45 -6.28 -10.60 3.13
CA VAL A 45 -5.99 -10.03 4.46
C VAL A 45 -7.14 -10.28 5.41
N GLY A 46 -8.38 -10.12 4.94
CA GLY A 46 -9.53 -10.40 5.76
C GLY A 46 -9.64 -11.90 6.12
N ALA A 47 -9.28 -12.81 5.20
CA ALA A 47 -9.18 -14.24 5.45
C ALA A 47 -8.10 -14.55 6.49
N TYR A 48 -6.92 -13.91 6.37
CA TYR A 48 -5.83 -14.01 7.34
C TYR A 48 -6.27 -13.63 8.76
N TYR A 49 -7.07 -12.56 8.90
CA TYR A 49 -7.66 -12.16 10.18
C TYR A 49 -8.93 -12.94 10.58
N GLY A 50 -9.39 -13.89 9.76
CA GLY A 50 -10.57 -14.71 10.06
C GLY A 50 -11.90 -13.96 10.01
N SER A 51 -12.04 -12.99 9.12
CA SER A 51 -13.31 -12.25 8.97
C SER A 51 -14.38 -13.14 8.31
N PRO A 52 -15.60 -13.21 8.85
CA PRO A 52 -16.63 -14.15 8.39
C PRO A 52 -17.28 -13.77 7.05
N ASP A 53 -17.29 -12.49 6.69
CA ASP A 53 -18.08 -11.97 5.56
C ASP A 53 -17.26 -11.79 4.26
N ILE A 54 -16.40 -12.76 3.92
CA ILE A 54 -15.52 -12.66 2.75
C ILE A 54 -15.86 -13.73 1.74
N ASP A 55 -16.11 -13.30 0.51
CA ASP A 55 -16.26 -14.21 -0.63
C ASP A 55 -14.88 -14.64 -1.15
N LEU A 56 -14.46 -15.84 -0.78
CA LEU A 56 -13.25 -16.50 -1.25
C LEU A 56 -13.53 -17.52 -2.37
N SER A 57 -14.66 -17.42 -3.07
CA SER A 57 -14.97 -18.31 -4.20
C SER A 57 -13.88 -18.28 -5.27
N TRP A 58 -13.41 -17.09 -5.65
CA TRP A 58 -12.31 -16.91 -6.62
C TRP A 58 -11.02 -17.60 -6.16
N PHE A 59 -10.74 -17.55 -4.87
CA PHE A 59 -9.57 -18.17 -4.27
C PHE A 59 -9.70 -19.69 -4.33
N ARG A 60 -10.84 -20.24 -3.87
CA ARG A 60 -11.14 -21.68 -3.96
C ARG A 60 -11.03 -22.19 -5.39
N ASP A 61 -11.62 -21.47 -6.35
CA ASP A 61 -11.68 -21.88 -7.75
C ASP A 61 -10.29 -21.96 -8.38
N GLU A 62 -9.35 -21.13 -7.92
CA GLU A 62 -7.96 -21.20 -8.36
C GLU A 62 -7.23 -22.45 -7.85
N PHE A 63 -7.46 -22.83 -6.59
CA PHE A 63 -6.92 -24.08 -6.01
C PHE A 63 -7.61 -25.33 -6.57
N ALA A 64 -8.90 -25.23 -6.90
CA ALA A 64 -9.68 -26.34 -7.48
C ALA A 64 -9.18 -26.80 -8.86
N LYS A 65 -8.40 -25.96 -9.57
CA LYS A 65 -7.76 -26.32 -10.84
C LYS A 65 -6.75 -27.47 -10.71
N GLU A 66 -6.04 -27.53 -9.58
CA GLU A 66 -5.08 -28.61 -9.30
C GLU A 66 -5.66 -29.67 -8.35
N ASP A 67 -6.63 -29.30 -7.53
CA ASP A 67 -7.26 -30.19 -6.56
C ASP A 67 -8.76 -29.88 -6.38
N ALA A 68 -9.58 -30.61 -7.12
CA ALA A 68 -11.05 -30.48 -7.06
C ALA A 68 -11.65 -30.77 -5.67
N SER A 69 -10.89 -31.37 -4.74
CA SER A 69 -11.34 -31.64 -3.37
C SER A 69 -11.11 -30.48 -2.40
N PHE A 70 -10.42 -29.41 -2.84
CA PHE A 70 -10.13 -28.26 -1.99
C PHE A 70 -11.42 -27.57 -1.52
N SER A 71 -11.60 -27.49 -0.19
CA SER A 71 -12.80 -26.93 0.43
C SER A 71 -12.41 -25.87 1.46
N LEU A 72 -13.00 -24.67 1.35
CA LEU A 72 -12.83 -23.59 2.31
C LEU A 72 -13.39 -23.93 3.70
N VAL A 73 -14.41 -24.79 3.76
CA VAL A 73 -15.12 -25.14 5.01
C VAL A 73 -14.31 -26.15 5.81
N ASN A 74 -13.82 -27.21 5.15
CA ASN A 74 -13.09 -28.27 5.84
C ASN A 74 -11.64 -27.88 6.13
N ASN A 75 -11.10 -26.90 5.38
CA ASN A 75 -9.70 -26.49 5.44
C ASN A 75 -9.55 -25.03 5.88
N GLU A 76 -10.36 -24.55 6.83
CA GLU A 76 -10.32 -23.13 7.27
C GLU A 76 -8.92 -22.70 7.74
N ARG A 77 -8.23 -23.54 8.54
CA ARG A 77 -6.86 -23.27 9.01
C ARG A 77 -5.86 -23.22 7.85
N GLU A 78 -5.95 -24.19 6.93
CA GLU A 78 -5.10 -24.20 5.73
C GLU A 78 -5.37 -22.98 4.85
N THR A 79 -6.62 -22.53 4.75
CA THR A 79 -7.00 -21.33 3.99
C THR A 79 -6.32 -20.08 4.57
N LYS A 80 -6.29 -19.93 5.91
CA LYS A 80 -5.57 -18.84 6.59
C LYS A 80 -4.08 -18.89 6.32
N LEU A 81 -3.47 -20.08 6.39
CA LEU A 81 -2.05 -20.28 6.05
C LEU A 81 -1.76 -19.92 4.59
N LEU A 82 -2.56 -20.39 3.64
CA LEU A 82 -2.38 -20.14 2.22
C LEU A 82 -2.53 -18.65 1.89
N ALA A 83 -3.52 -17.98 2.48
CA ALA A 83 -3.65 -16.54 2.39
C ALA A 83 -2.41 -15.83 2.93
N ALA A 84 -1.90 -16.26 4.09
CA ALA A 84 -0.68 -15.69 4.67
C ALA A 84 0.55 -15.90 3.79
N LEU A 85 0.71 -17.07 3.17
CA LEU A 85 1.81 -17.39 2.25
C LEU A 85 1.78 -16.54 0.97
N ILE A 86 0.59 -16.32 0.41
CA ILE A 86 0.41 -15.44 -0.75
C ILE A 86 0.75 -14.00 -0.37
N LEU A 87 0.23 -13.52 0.76
CA LEU A 87 0.52 -12.19 1.29
C LEU A 87 2.00 -11.99 1.59
N GLU A 88 2.70 -13.00 2.12
CA GLU A 88 4.15 -12.97 2.34
C GLU A 88 4.91 -12.71 1.04
N GLN A 89 4.54 -13.40 -0.04
CA GLN A 89 5.17 -13.19 -1.34
C GLN A 89 4.87 -11.79 -1.89
N LEU A 90 3.65 -11.27 -1.70
CA LEU A 90 3.29 -9.90 -2.10
C LEU A 90 4.09 -8.85 -1.30
N VAL A 91 4.24 -9.05 0.01
CA VAL A 91 5.11 -8.23 0.88
C VAL A 91 6.56 -8.30 0.38
N GLY A 92 7.05 -9.48 0.03
CA GLY A 92 8.39 -9.67 -0.55
C GLY A 92 8.61 -8.94 -1.88
N LYS A 93 7.54 -8.75 -2.66
CA LYS A 93 7.53 -7.95 -3.91
C LYS A 93 7.28 -6.45 -3.69
N ALA A 94 7.33 -5.96 -2.45
CA ALA A 94 7.08 -4.57 -2.09
C ALA A 94 5.69 -4.04 -2.51
N ARG A 95 4.66 -4.90 -2.53
CA ARG A 95 3.28 -4.50 -2.82
C ARG A 95 2.71 -3.68 -1.65
N ALA A 96 2.58 -2.37 -1.85
CA ALA A 96 2.21 -1.43 -0.80
C ALA A 96 0.81 -1.71 -0.22
N GLU A 97 -0.14 -2.11 -1.06
CA GLU A 97 -1.52 -2.41 -0.65
C GLU A 97 -1.56 -3.58 0.33
N ALA A 98 -0.77 -4.63 0.06
CA ALA A 98 -0.68 -5.80 0.95
C ALA A 98 -0.04 -5.42 2.29
N ILE A 99 1.08 -4.68 2.26
CA ILE A 99 1.78 -4.25 3.47
C ILE A 99 0.86 -3.40 4.37
N LEU A 100 0.21 -2.39 3.79
CA LEU A 100 -0.68 -1.50 4.53
C LEU A 100 -1.93 -2.23 5.02
N ALA A 101 -2.57 -3.06 4.19
CA ALA A 101 -3.76 -3.81 4.58
C ALA A 101 -3.50 -4.77 5.74
N ILE A 102 -2.37 -5.51 5.74
CA ILE A 102 -1.98 -6.38 6.85
C ILE A 102 -1.82 -5.55 8.13
N ILE A 103 -1.10 -4.44 8.07
CA ILE A 103 -0.82 -3.63 9.27
C ILE A 103 -2.07 -2.92 9.79
N ALA A 104 -2.88 -2.33 8.90
CA ALA A 104 -4.13 -1.66 9.26
C ALA A 104 -5.16 -2.66 9.81
N GLY A 105 -5.26 -3.86 9.22
CA GLY A 105 -6.15 -4.94 9.65
C GLY A 105 -5.88 -5.46 11.06
N SER A 106 -4.67 -5.23 11.60
CA SER A 106 -4.31 -5.51 12.99
C SER A 106 -4.98 -4.57 14.00
N VAL A 107 -5.48 -3.41 13.56
CA VAL A 107 -6.19 -2.42 14.38
C VAL A 107 -5.39 -2.02 15.62
N MET A 108 -4.20 -1.44 15.42
CA MET A 108 -3.24 -1.11 16.49
C MET A 108 -2.83 -2.31 17.39
N GLY A 109 -3.07 -3.56 16.95
CA GLY A 109 -2.82 -4.77 17.75
C GLY A 109 -4.05 -5.31 18.47
N LEU A 110 -5.19 -4.63 18.42
CA LEU A 110 -6.45 -5.10 19.03
C LEU A 110 -7.04 -6.31 18.31
N ARG A 111 -6.70 -6.48 17.02
CA ARG A 111 -7.02 -7.68 16.25
C ARG A 111 -5.72 -8.45 15.97
N PRO A 112 -5.28 -9.34 16.88
CA PRO A 112 -4.17 -10.22 16.59
C PRO A 112 -4.59 -11.29 15.57
N PRO A 113 -3.68 -11.72 14.68
CA PRO A 113 -3.95 -12.86 13.81
C PRO A 113 -3.97 -14.14 14.65
N ALA A 114 -4.93 -15.04 14.39
CA ALA A 114 -5.03 -16.32 15.11
C ALA A 114 -3.90 -17.29 14.75
N GLU A 115 -3.35 -17.16 13.54
CA GLU A 115 -2.27 -17.99 13.02
C GLU A 115 -1.27 -17.14 12.24
N CYS A 116 -0.08 -17.68 11.98
CA CYS A 116 0.91 -17.05 11.11
C CYS A 116 1.28 -15.60 11.56
N GLU A 117 1.51 -15.40 12.87
CA GLU A 117 1.91 -14.10 13.45
C GLU A 117 3.16 -13.50 12.79
N TRP A 118 4.02 -14.36 12.24
CA TRP A 118 5.20 -13.96 11.50
C TRP A 118 4.88 -12.99 10.35
N LEU A 119 3.71 -13.11 9.70
CA LEU A 119 3.36 -12.25 8.56
C LEU A 119 3.18 -10.80 9.00
N LEU A 120 2.48 -10.55 10.12
CA LEU A 120 2.30 -9.19 10.64
C LEU A 120 3.66 -8.56 11.03
N ARG A 121 4.56 -9.34 11.61
CA ARG A 121 5.93 -8.88 11.92
C ARG A 121 6.68 -8.54 10.63
N ASP A 122 6.68 -9.46 9.66
CA ASP A 122 7.42 -9.31 8.41
C ASP A 122 6.86 -8.14 7.58
N ALA A 123 5.55 -7.89 7.62
CA ALA A 123 4.92 -6.71 7.03
C ALA A 123 5.35 -5.40 7.72
N LYS A 124 5.44 -5.36 9.05
CA LYS A 124 5.95 -4.18 9.79
C LYS A 124 7.42 -3.88 9.46
N GLU A 125 8.26 -4.92 9.34
CA GLU A 125 9.65 -4.76 8.92
C GLU A 125 9.73 -4.28 7.46
N ALA A 126 8.95 -4.88 6.57
CA ALA A 126 8.86 -4.49 5.18
C ALA A 126 8.39 -3.04 5.01
N LEU A 127 7.42 -2.58 5.82
CA LEU A 127 6.99 -1.19 5.83
C LEU A 127 8.19 -0.26 6.07
N GLY A 128 8.97 -0.50 7.13
CA GLY A 128 10.14 0.34 7.43
C GLY A 128 11.17 0.33 6.30
N ARG A 129 11.54 -0.87 5.82
CA ARG A 129 12.52 -1.04 4.75
C ARG A 129 12.09 -0.36 3.44
N PHE A 130 10.87 -0.60 2.99
CA PHE A 130 10.39 -0.08 1.71
C PHE A 130 9.97 1.39 1.79
N SER A 131 9.59 1.91 2.97
CA SER A 131 9.39 3.36 3.17
C SER A 131 10.68 4.15 2.98
N VAL A 132 11.82 3.59 3.41
CA VAL A 132 13.14 4.19 3.15
C VAL A 132 13.50 4.04 1.67
N ALA A 133 13.49 2.82 1.14
CA ALA A 133 13.91 2.56 -0.24
C ALA A 133 13.08 3.32 -1.30
N ASN A 134 11.77 3.49 -1.10
CA ASN A 134 10.91 4.23 -2.04
C ASN A 134 11.24 5.74 -2.11
N ARG A 135 11.92 6.27 -1.09
CA ARG A 135 12.26 7.69 -0.96
C ARG A 135 13.77 7.95 -1.12
N GLU A 136 14.56 6.91 -1.34
CA GLU A 136 15.98 7.09 -1.67
C GLU A 136 16.09 7.84 -3.01
N PRO A 137 16.93 8.89 -3.08
CA PRO A 137 17.16 9.61 -4.31
C PRO A 137 17.66 8.69 -5.41
N GLN A 138 16.96 8.66 -6.54
CA GLN A 138 17.40 7.86 -7.68
C GLN A 138 18.42 8.63 -8.51
N THR A 139 19.46 7.91 -8.95
CA THR A 139 20.37 8.45 -9.96
C THR A 139 19.68 8.44 -11.32
N VAL A 140 19.44 9.62 -11.88
CA VAL A 140 18.87 9.76 -13.22
C VAL A 140 20.00 9.67 -14.24
N GLU A 141 19.93 8.69 -15.14
CA GLU A 141 20.89 8.55 -16.24
C GLU A 141 20.65 9.64 -17.29
N THR A 142 21.59 10.57 -17.42
CA THR A 142 21.50 11.70 -18.37
C THR A 142 22.19 11.43 -19.69
N ASN A 143 22.94 10.32 -19.80
CA ASN A 143 23.68 9.98 -21.00
C ASN A 143 22.75 9.34 -22.02
N VAL A 144 22.51 10.07 -23.12
CA VAL A 144 21.72 9.57 -24.25
C VAL A 144 22.67 9.03 -25.30
N THR A 145 22.49 7.76 -25.66
CA THR A 145 23.33 7.06 -26.64
C THR A 145 22.52 6.64 -27.86
N PRO A 146 22.79 7.22 -29.04
CA PRO A 146 22.12 6.82 -30.27
C PRO A 146 22.43 5.36 -30.64
N THR A 147 21.61 4.79 -31.52
CA THR A 147 21.97 3.55 -32.21
C THR A 147 22.83 3.93 -33.42
N TYR A 148 23.86 3.13 -33.68
CA TYR A 148 24.74 3.31 -34.83
C TYR A 148 25.08 1.95 -35.46
N THR A 149 24.99 1.84 -36.78
CA THR A 149 25.46 0.65 -37.50
C THR A 149 26.92 0.85 -37.91
N ALA A 150 27.82 0.14 -37.23
CA ALA A 150 29.22 0.14 -37.62
C ALA A 150 29.34 -0.33 -39.08
N LYS A 151 30.05 0.45 -39.91
CA LYS A 151 30.34 0.21 -41.33
C LYS A 151 29.28 0.62 -42.36
N LEU A 152 28.13 1.19 -41.98
CA LEU A 152 27.14 1.62 -42.98
C LEU A 152 27.73 2.60 -44.02
N LYS A 153 28.63 3.49 -43.58
CA LYS A 153 29.39 4.39 -44.46
C LYS A 153 30.27 3.64 -45.46
N GLU A 154 30.93 2.58 -45.02
CA GLU A 154 31.81 1.74 -45.86
C GLU A 154 30.98 0.90 -46.84
N GLU A 155 29.82 0.38 -46.39
CA GLU A 155 28.87 -0.33 -47.24
C GLU A 155 28.30 0.57 -48.34
N ILE A 156 27.94 1.82 -48.02
CA ILE A 156 27.48 2.80 -49.01
C ILE A 156 28.58 3.14 -50.02
N ALA A 157 29.84 3.27 -49.56
CA ALA A 157 30.97 3.58 -50.43
C ALA A 157 31.35 2.44 -51.37
N ALA A 158 30.93 1.20 -51.08
CA ALA A 158 31.22 0.01 -51.88
C ALA A 158 30.17 -0.29 -52.97
N ILE A 159 29.12 0.53 -53.10
CA ILE A 159 28.06 0.34 -54.10
C ILE A 159 28.59 0.71 -55.49
N GLU A 160 28.53 -0.24 -56.43
CA GLU A 160 28.95 -0.02 -57.82
C GLU A 160 27.98 0.89 -58.59
N GLU A 161 28.50 1.60 -59.60
CA GLU A 161 27.71 2.50 -60.42
C GLU A 161 26.63 1.71 -61.20
N GLY A 162 25.35 2.06 -60.97
CA GLY A 162 24.20 1.39 -61.60
C GLY A 162 23.58 0.25 -60.80
N ASP A 163 24.12 -0.13 -59.63
CA ASP A 163 23.50 -1.13 -58.74
C ASP A 163 22.38 -0.53 -57.89
N TRP A 164 21.22 -0.35 -58.52
CA TRP A 164 20.01 0.15 -57.88
C TRP A 164 19.48 -0.74 -56.76
N ALA A 165 19.76 -2.05 -56.80
CA ALA A 165 19.32 -2.98 -55.78
C ALA A 165 20.11 -2.79 -54.48
N ALA A 166 21.45 -2.69 -54.58
CA ALA A 166 22.30 -2.39 -53.43
C ALA A 166 22.01 -1.00 -52.83
N LEU A 167 21.71 0.00 -53.67
CA LEU A 167 21.30 1.33 -53.21
C LEU A 167 20.00 1.29 -52.39
N LEU A 168 18.98 0.55 -52.85
CA LEU A 168 17.73 0.40 -52.10
C LEU A 168 17.95 -0.27 -50.74
N VAL A 169 18.79 -1.30 -50.67
CA VAL A 169 19.16 -1.96 -49.40
C VAL A 169 19.88 -1.00 -48.46
N ALA A 170 20.81 -0.19 -48.98
CA ALA A 170 21.52 0.79 -48.16
C ALA A 170 20.57 1.88 -47.62
N LEU A 171 19.63 2.37 -48.44
CA LEU A 171 18.60 3.32 -47.99
C LEU A 171 17.68 2.73 -46.91
N ASP A 172 17.29 1.46 -47.05
CA ASP A 172 16.49 0.76 -46.03
C ASP A 172 17.26 0.61 -44.71
N LYS A 173 18.55 0.27 -44.77
CA LYS A 173 19.44 0.24 -43.61
C LYS A 173 19.57 1.62 -42.96
N MET A 174 19.79 2.68 -43.74
CA MET A 174 19.85 4.06 -43.24
C MET A 174 18.55 4.47 -42.54
N ARG A 175 17.40 4.15 -43.14
CA ARG A 175 16.08 4.42 -42.56
C ARG A 175 15.91 3.67 -41.25
N THR A 176 16.20 2.37 -41.24
CA THR A 176 16.05 1.52 -40.06
C THR A 176 16.97 1.96 -38.92
N GLU A 177 18.23 2.32 -39.23
CA GLU A 177 19.16 2.88 -38.24
C GLU A 177 18.64 4.20 -37.68
N THR A 178 18.18 5.12 -38.53
CA THR A 178 17.64 6.41 -38.10
C THR A 178 16.43 6.23 -37.21
N MET A 179 15.48 5.35 -37.59
CA MET A 179 14.28 5.06 -36.79
C MET A 179 14.62 4.40 -35.45
N SER A 180 15.54 3.43 -35.45
CA SER A 180 16.01 2.75 -34.24
C SER A 180 16.72 3.73 -33.30
N SER A 181 17.60 4.57 -33.85
CA SER A 181 18.33 5.59 -33.10
C SER A 181 17.40 6.63 -32.50
N ALA A 182 16.46 7.17 -33.28
CA ALA A 182 15.45 8.11 -32.80
C ALA A 182 14.57 7.51 -31.70
N SER A 183 14.10 6.26 -31.87
CA SER A 183 13.31 5.54 -30.86
C SER A 183 14.08 5.32 -29.56
N LYS A 184 15.36 4.91 -29.67
CA LYS A 184 16.23 4.69 -28.50
C LYS A 184 16.51 6.00 -27.76
N VAL A 185 16.83 7.07 -28.48
CA VAL A 185 17.03 8.42 -27.93
C VAL A 185 15.78 8.90 -27.22
N ALA A 186 14.60 8.77 -27.86
CA ALA A 186 13.33 9.17 -27.27
C ALA A 186 13.00 8.36 -26.00
N THR A 187 13.27 7.05 -26.01
CA THR A 187 13.04 6.17 -24.86
C THR A 187 13.96 6.52 -23.69
N GLN A 188 15.26 6.72 -23.94
CA GLN A 188 16.24 7.11 -22.93
C GLN A 188 15.90 8.48 -22.34
N SER A 189 15.57 9.46 -23.19
CA SER A 189 15.20 10.81 -22.76
C SER A 189 13.91 10.79 -21.93
N SER A 190 12.89 10.05 -22.37
CA SER A 190 11.63 9.91 -21.63
C SER A 190 11.84 9.21 -20.29
N LYS A 191 12.73 8.21 -20.22
CA LYS A 191 13.09 7.55 -18.96
C LYS A 191 13.77 8.51 -18.00
N ALA A 192 14.70 9.33 -18.50
CA ALA A 192 15.39 10.32 -17.70
C ALA A 192 14.42 11.39 -17.17
N LEU A 193 13.54 11.92 -18.02
CA LEU A 193 12.52 12.89 -17.63
C LEU A 193 11.58 12.33 -16.55
N LYS A 194 11.06 11.09 -16.73
CA LYS A 194 10.23 10.43 -15.70
C LYS A 194 10.96 10.25 -14.37
N GLY A 195 12.26 9.95 -14.42
CA GLY A 195 13.10 9.86 -13.22
C GLY A 195 13.18 11.22 -12.51
N LEU A 196 13.42 12.29 -13.27
CA LEU A 196 13.49 13.65 -12.72
C LEU A 196 12.13 14.13 -12.17
N ASP A 197 11.04 13.89 -12.89
CA ASP A 197 9.69 14.24 -12.46
C ASP A 197 9.38 13.60 -11.09
N ARG A 198 9.69 12.31 -10.93
CA ARG A 198 9.53 11.62 -9.64
C ARG A 198 10.33 12.28 -8.52
N GLU A 199 11.57 12.68 -8.75
CA GLU A 199 12.40 13.34 -7.72
C GLU A 199 11.86 14.74 -7.38
N ILE A 200 11.36 15.50 -8.36
CA ILE A 200 10.69 16.79 -8.14
C ILE A 200 9.43 16.61 -7.30
N ASP A 201 8.60 15.62 -7.64
CA ASP A 201 7.37 15.34 -6.90
C ASP A 201 7.67 14.92 -5.46
N LEU A 202 8.70 14.09 -5.23
CA LEU A 202 9.13 13.69 -3.90
C LEU A 202 9.64 14.89 -3.07
N LEU A 203 10.45 15.76 -3.64
CA LEU A 203 10.91 16.99 -2.99
C LEU A 203 9.76 17.93 -2.66
N ARG A 204 8.75 18.00 -3.54
CA ARG A 204 7.54 18.79 -3.31
C ARG A 204 6.72 18.24 -2.16
N GLU A 205 6.50 16.94 -2.11
CA GLU A 205 5.85 16.24 -1.00
C GLU A 205 6.58 16.56 0.33
N GLU A 206 7.90 16.38 0.38
CA GLU A 206 8.72 16.65 1.57
C GLU A 206 8.64 18.10 2.02
N SER A 207 8.73 19.03 1.07
CA SER A 207 8.63 20.46 1.35
C SER A 207 7.25 20.80 1.92
N GLN A 208 6.17 20.26 1.34
CA GLN A 208 4.82 20.51 1.83
C GLN A 208 4.59 19.94 3.23
N MET A 209 5.07 18.72 3.50
CA MET A 209 5.04 18.12 4.84
C MET A 209 5.79 19.00 5.85
N LEU A 210 6.96 19.52 5.47
CA LEU A 210 7.76 20.38 6.34
C LEU A 210 7.05 21.70 6.63
N TRP A 211 6.50 22.37 5.59
CA TRP A 211 5.73 23.61 5.73
C TRP A 211 4.51 23.41 6.64
N TRP A 212 3.75 22.35 6.41
CA TRP A 212 2.61 21.98 7.25
C TRP A 212 3.04 21.78 8.71
N LEU A 213 4.10 20.99 8.95
CA LEU A 213 4.62 20.72 10.29
C LEU A 213 5.05 22.00 11.04
N PHE A 214 5.75 22.92 10.37
CA PHE A 214 6.20 24.17 10.98
C PHE A 214 5.07 25.17 11.20
N SER A 215 4.07 25.20 10.31
CA SER A 215 2.93 26.10 10.45
C SER A 215 2.10 25.80 11.70
N GLY A 216 2.06 24.54 12.15
CA GLY A 216 1.18 24.11 13.23
C GLY A 216 -0.30 24.36 12.93
N HIS A 217 -0.67 24.40 11.64
CA HIS A 217 -2.00 24.71 11.14
C HIS A 217 -2.50 23.57 10.26
N SER A 218 -3.72 23.11 10.52
CA SER A 218 -4.33 22.07 9.70
C SER A 218 -4.87 22.64 8.40
N ARG A 219 -4.71 21.89 7.31
CA ARG A 219 -5.26 22.26 6.00
C ARG A 219 -6.72 21.84 5.88
N SER A 220 -7.09 20.70 6.45
CA SER A 220 -8.46 20.18 6.33
C SER A 220 -9.46 20.94 7.18
N VAL A 221 -9.16 21.19 8.45
CA VAL A 221 -10.06 21.95 9.35
C VAL A 221 -9.72 23.44 9.43
N GLU A 222 -8.80 23.90 8.57
CA GLU A 222 -8.39 25.30 8.37
C GLU A 222 -8.04 26.10 9.65
N ARG A 223 -7.54 25.44 10.69
CA ARG A 223 -7.20 26.08 11.97
C ARG A 223 -5.96 25.49 12.65
N SER A 224 -5.42 26.23 13.62
CA SER A 224 -4.25 25.80 14.37
C SER A 224 -4.51 24.52 15.16
N PHE A 225 -3.55 23.59 15.17
CA PHE A 225 -3.59 22.40 16.01
C PHE A 225 -3.71 22.75 17.51
N SER A 226 -3.20 23.92 17.92
CA SER A 226 -3.33 24.43 19.29
C SER A 226 -4.77 24.66 19.76
N LEU A 227 -5.74 24.63 18.85
CA LEU A 227 -7.17 24.72 19.15
C LEU A 227 -7.84 23.34 19.28
N LEU A 228 -7.15 22.27 18.89
CA LEU A 228 -7.64 20.89 18.92
C LEU A 228 -7.22 20.19 20.21
N THR A 229 -8.01 19.21 20.66
CA THR A 229 -7.55 18.26 21.68
C THR A 229 -6.46 17.33 21.11
N PRO A 230 -5.65 16.65 21.95
CA PRO A 230 -4.64 15.70 21.45
C PRO A 230 -5.21 14.62 20.51
N HIS A 231 -6.40 14.09 20.81
CA HIS A 231 -7.06 13.10 19.96
C HIS A 231 -7.64 13.68 18.67
N GLN A 232 -8.18 14.91 18.72
CA GLN A 232 -8.60 15.59 17.49
C GLN A 232 -7.39 15.89 16.60
N ALA A 233 -6.29 16.37 17.19
CA ALA A 233 -5.03 16.61 16.48
C ALA A 233 -4.44 15.32 15.90
N ALA A 234 -4.62 14.17 16.55
CA ALA A 234 -4.23 12.87 16.02
C ALA A 234 -5.00 12.49 14.75
N VAL A 235 -6.34 12.62 14.77
CA VAL A 235 -7.20 12.32 13.61
C VAL A 235 -6.92 13.28 12.45
N VAL A 236 -6.96 14.59 12.73
CA VAL A 236 -6.72 15.63 11.72
C VAL A 236 -5.29 15.55 11.20
N GLY A 237 -4.31 15.33 12.09
CA GLY A 237 -2.91 15.23 11.71
C GLY A 237 -2.63 14.01 10.84
N ALA A 238 -3.27 12.87 11.13
CA ALA A 238 -3.20 11.69 10.28
C ALA A 238 -3.81 11.91 8.89
N PHE A 239 -4.95 12.61 8.83
CA PHE A 239 -5.61 12.94 7.58
C PHE A 239 -4.81 13.94 6.72
N ASP A 240 -4.35 15.05 7.33
CA ASP A 240 -3.51 16.05 6.67
C ASP A 240 -2.22 15.40 6.14
N LEU A 241 -1.51 14.64 6.99
CA LEU A 241 -0.27 13.97 6.59
C LEU A 241 -0.53 12.94 5.49
N GLY A 242 -1.62 12.17 5.59
CA GLY A 242 -2.08 11.26 4.56
C GLY A 242 -2.28 11.97 3.22
N THR A 243 -2.99 13.08 3.24
CA THR A 243 -3.27 13.91 2.05
C THR A 243 -1.99 14.51 1.45
N LEU A 244 -0.99 14.81 2.28
CA LEU A 244 0.31 15.32 1.82
C LEU A 244 1.18 14.21 1.20
N THR A 245 1.02 12.96 1.64
CA THR A 245 1.69 11.80 1.06
C THR A 245 1.05 11.42 -0.27
N THR A 246 1.68 11.80 -1.37
CA THR A 246 1.13 11.69 -2.74
C THR A 246 1.99 10.84 -3.67
N VAL A 247 3.28 10.71 -3.38
CA VAL A 247 4.30 10.03 -4.20
C VAL A 247 4.75 8.73 -3.52
N SER A 248 4.96 8.78 -2.20
CA SER A 248 5.45 7.62 -1.46
C SER A 248 4.29 6.74 -0.98
N LEU A 249 4.08 5.59 -1.64
CA LEU A 249 2.94 4.70 -1.37
C LEU A 249 2.86 4.17 0.08
N LEU A 250 3.98 4.15 0.81
CA LEU A 250 4.07 3.70 2.20
C LEU A 250 4.30 4.84 3.20
N GLY A 251 4.42 6.07 2.71
CA GLY A 251 4.77 7.24 3.51
C GLY A 251 6.23 7.28 3.96
N PRO A 252 6.64 8.37 4.66
CA PRO A 252 7.95 8.46 5.27
C PRO A 252 8.04 7.57 6.51
N VAL A 253 9.19 6.94 6.73
CA VAL A 253 9.47 6.15 7.95
C VAL A 253 9.34 7.00 9.23
N ALA A 254 9.53 8.32 9.12
CA ALA A 254 9.40 9.28 10.20
C ALA A 254 7.95 9.72 10.48
N ALA A 255 6.95 9.22 9.75
CA ALA A 255 5.54 9.59 9.96
C ALA A 255 5.09 9.52 11.43
N PRO A 256 5.43 8.48 12.23
CA PRO A 256 5.07 8.46 13.65
C PRO A 256 5.63 9.65 14.43
N ALA A 257 6.88 10.04 14.19
CA ALA A 257 7.51 11.18 14.87
C ALA A 257 6.93 12.52 14.41
N ILE A 258 6.58 12.65 13.13
CA ILE A 258 5.88 13.82 12.58
C ILE A 258 4.51 13.97 13.26
N LEU A 259 3.73 12.89 13.36
CA LEU A 259 2.42 12.88 14.01
C LEU A 259 2.53 13.17 15.52
N GLU A 260 3.51 12.59 16.20
CA GLU A 260 3.79 12.89 17.61
C GLU A 260 4.08 14.38 17.81
N ARG A 261 4.87 14.99 16.91
CA ARG A 261 5.16 16.43 16.96
C ARG A 261 3.90 17.28 16.80
N ILE A 262 3.02 16.93 15.87
CA ILE A 262 1.73 17.62 15.63
C ILE A 262 0.81 17.49 16.84
N ILE A 263 0.68 16.29 17.39
CA ILE A 263 -0.09 16.05 18.62
C ILE A 263 0.48 16.90 19.77
N GLY A 264 1.81 17.05 19.85
CA GLY A 264 2.48 17.92 20.82
C GLY A 264 2.20 19.42 20.67
N LEU A 265 1.72 19.88 19.51
CA LEU A 265 1.28 21.27 19.29
C LEU A 265 -0.17 21.54 19.74
N SER A 266 -0.91 20.48 20.09
CA SER A 266 -2.32 20.58 20.48
C SER A 266 -2.55 21.25 21.83
N LYS A 267 -3.84 21.47 22.19
CA LYS A 267 -4.20 21.99 23.51
C LYS A 267 -3.55 21.17 24.61
N LYS A 268 -2.75 21.83 25.46
CA LYS A 268 -2.09 21.20 26.61
C LYS A 268 -3.14 20.55 27.52
N SER A 269 -3.17 19.22 27.56
CA SER A 269 -3.93 18.46 28.55
C SER A 269 -2.97 17.89 29.60
N LYS A 270 -3.45 17.72 30.84
CA LYS A 270 -2.70 17.06 31.90
C LYS A 270 -2.69 15.55 31.62
N GLY A 271 -1.60 15.07 31.02
CA GLY A 271 -1.41 13.65 30.72
C GLY A 271 -2.25 13.20 29.53
N THR A 272 -1.58 12.74 28.47
CA THR A 272 -2.26 12.20 27.29
C THR A 272 -2.71 10.76 27.59
N GLN A 273 -3.90 10.60 28.15
CA GLN A 273 -4.47 9.29 28.45
C GLN A 273 -5.21 8.70 27.25
N ALA A 274 -5.30 7.38 27.20
CA ALA A 274 -6.17 6.70 26.25
C ALA A 274 -7.64 7.08 26.51
N ILE A 275 -8.43 7.32 25.46
CA ILE A 275 -9.87 7.53 25.54
C ILE A 275 -10.60 6.66 24.54
N GLU A 276 -11.90 6.46 24.77
CA GLU A 276 -12.79 5.69 23.89
C GLU A 276 -12.90 6.35 22.51
N LEU A 277 -12.90 5.53 21.46
CA LEU A 277 -13.09 5.97 20.08
C LEU A 277 -14.39 6.77 19.90
N SER A 278 -15.47 6.34 20.55
CA SER A 278 -16.76 7.06 20.60
C SER A 278 -16.56 8.53 20.99
N LYS A 279 -15.85 8.78 22.10
CA LYS A 279 -15.57 10.13 22.63
C LYS A 279 -14.69 10.94 21.69
N VAL A 280 -13.78 10.30 20.95
CA VAL A 280 -12.95 10.99 19.95
C VAL A 280 -13.83 11.48 18.80
N VAL A 281 -14.57 10.57 18.18
CA VAL A 281 -15.35 10.83 16.96
C VAL A 281 -16.52 11.77 17.26
N ASP A 282 -17.27 11.50 18.33
CA ASP A 282 -18.41 12.34 18.75
C ASP A 282 -17.95 13.72 19.28
N GLY A 283 -16.64 13.90 19.50
CA GLY A 283 -16.04 15.17 19.90
C GLY A 283 -15.80 16.14 18.73
N PHE A 284 -15.97 15.70 17.48
CA PHE A 284 -15.89 16.58 16.31
C PHE A 284 -17.22 17.31 16.04
N SER A 285 -17.12 18.53 15.50
CA SER A 285 -18.31 19.19 14.95
C SER A 285 -18.69 18.58 13.59
N PRO A 286 -19.96 18.70 13.16
CA PRO A 286 -20.37 18.24 11.83
C PRO A 286 -19.53 18.86 10.71
N GLU A 287 -19.20 20.15 10.81
CA GLU A 287 -18.39 20.87 9.82
C GLU A 287 -16.97 20.32 9.75
N ASP A 288 -16.37 19.99 10.91
CA ASP A 288 -15.05 19.37 10.94
C ASP A 288 -15.10 17.97 10.29
N LEU A 289 -16.11 17.15 10.59
CA LEU A 289 -16.28 15.83 9.97
C LEU A 289 -16.52 15.94 8.46
N GLU A 290 -17.26 16.96 8.01
CA GLU A 290 -17.48 17.21 6.59
C GLU A 290 -16.17 17.50 5.85
N SER A 291 -15.27 18.28 6.47
CA SER A 291 -13.96 18.64 5.90
C SER A 291 -12.97 17.46 5.79
N LEU A 292 -13.20 16.38 6.53
CA LEU A 292 -12.37 15.18 6.50
C LEU A 292 -12.88 14.22 5.41
N GLU A 293 -12.38 14.39 4.19
CA GLU A 293 -12.75 13.59 3.02
C GLU A 293 -11.94 12.29 2.94
N PHE A 294 -12.32 11.29 3.74
CA PHE A 294 -11.77 9.95 3.60
C PHE A 294 -12.45 9.18 2.46
N ASP A 295 -11.68 8.47 1.64
CA ASP A 295 -12.19 7.53 0.63
C ASP A 295 -12.70 6.21 1.27
N ALA A 296 -13.71 6.32 2.13
CA ALA A 296 -14.27 5.20 2.90
C ALA A 296 -15.04 4.19 2.02
N THR A 297 -15.47 4.58 0.81
CA THR A 297 -16.28 3.73 -0.07
C THR A 297 -15.52 2.53 -0.64
N LYS A 298 -14.20 2.63 -0.77
CA LYS A 298 -13.34 1.58 -1.31
C LYS A 298 -12.71 0.70 -0.23
N LEU A 299 -12.63 1.20 1.00
CA LEU A 299 -12.01 0.51 2.12
C LEU A 299 -13.02 -0.37 2.87
N PRO A 300 -12.78 -1.70 2.97
CA PRO A 300 -13.61 -2.54 3.82
C PRO A 300 -13.52 -2.07 5.29
N PRO A 301 -14.65 -1.79 5.97
CA PRO A 301 -14.67 -1.33 7.36
C PRO A 301 -13.90 -2.25 8.32
N ARG A 302 -13.84 -3.55 8.02
CA ARG A 302 -13.04 -4.53 8.77
C ARG A 302 -11.54 -4.17 8.77
N LEU A 303 -10.98 -3.63 7.69
CA LEU A 303 -9.56 -3.29 7.57
C LEU A 303 -9.27 -1.83 7.93
N ALA A 304 -10.25 -0.94 7.75
CA ALA A 304 -10.15 0.48 8.07
C ALA A 304 -11.24 0.94 9.05
N PRO A 305 -11.27 0.39 10.29
CA PRO A 305 -12.36 0.67 11.22
C PRO A 305 -12.41 2.14 11.65
N PHE A 306 -11.28 2.82 11.82
CA PHE A 306 -11.30 4.21 12.30
C PHE A 306 -11.81 5.17 11.22
N THR A 307 -11.44 4.94 9.97
CA THR A 307 -11.97 5.63 8.80
C THR A 307 -13.48 5.39 8.67
N ALA A 308 -13.93 4.14 8.83
CA ALA A 308 -15.34 3.80 8.81
C ALA A 308 -16.13 4.46 9.95
N ALA A 309 -15.54 4.61 11.15
CA ALA A 309 -16.18 5.31 12.26
C ALA A 309 -16.43 6.79 11.93
N LEU A 310 -15.44 7.48 11.35
CA LEU A 310 -15.55 8.89 10.94
C LEU A 310 -16.60 9.07 9.83
N ASP A 311 -16.60 8.20 8.81
CA ASP A 311 -17.59 8.23 7.72
C ASP A 311 -19.03 7.94 8.21
N LEU A 312 -19.17 6.97 9.11
CA LEU A 312 -20.47 6.67 9.71
C LEU A 312 -20.96 7.82 10.61
N ALA A 313 -20.08 8.46 11.36
CA ALA A 313 -20.44 9.63 12.16
C ALA A 313 -20.84 10.82 11.28
N LYS A 314 -20.12 11.06 10.17
CA LYS A 314 -20.47 12.07 9.17
C LYS A 314 -21.87 11.85 8.57
N THR A 315 -22.23 10.59 8.29
CA THR A 315 -23.51 10.27 7.61
C THR A 315 -24.69 10.06 8.55
N MET A 316 -24.46 9.65 9.80
CA MET A 316 -25.52 9.29 10.76
C MET A 316 -25.64 10.26 11.94
N GLY A 317 -24.63 11.11 12.16
CA GLY A 317 -24.52 11.98 13.33
C GLY A 317 -23.95 11.28 14.56
N ASN A 318 -23.58 12.09 15.57
CA ASN A 318 -22.90 11.63 16.77
C ASN A 318 -23.74 10.63 17.57
N GLY A 319 -23.10 9.58 18.10
CA GLY A 319 -23.72 8.50 18.86
C GLY A 319 -24.53 7.48 18.03
N ALA A 320 -25.19 7.89 16.94
CA ALA A 320 -26.03 7.00 16.13
C ALA A 320 -25.24 5.94 15.34
N TRP A 321 -23.95 6.18 15.12
CA TRP A 321 -23.08 5.32 14.31
C TRP A 321 -22.55 4.08 15.04
N HIS A 322 -22.57 4.04 16.38
CA HIS A 322 -21.88 3.02 17.20
C HIS A 322 -22.34 1.58 16.85
N ALA A 323 -23.66 1.35 16.80
CA ALA A 323 -24.22 0.04 16.51
C ALA A 323 -23.87 -0.45 15.09
N ARG A 324 -23.88 0.48 14.12
CA ARG A 324 -23.53 0.16 12.72
C ARG A 324 -22.04 -0.09 12.55
N PHE A 325 -21.21 0.64 13.28
CA PHE A 325 -19.77 0.40 13.34
C PHE A 325 -19.46 -0.99 13.89
N SER A 326 -20.09 -1.37 15.00
CA SER A 326 -19.89 -2.69 15.59
C SER A 326 -20.31 -3.81 14.65
N SER A 327 -21.46 -3.67 14.01
CA SER A 327 -21.93 -4.63 13.00
C SER A 327 -21.01 -4.75 11.78
N LYS A 328 -20.37 -3.66 11.32
CA LYS A 328 -19.53 -3.67 10.11
C LYS A 328 -18.08 -4.06 10.36
N THR A 329 -17.55 -3.81 11.55
CA THR A 329 -16.12 -3.97 11.87
C THR A 329 -15.83 -5.13 12.82
N GLY A 330 -16.86 -5.61 13.53
CA GLY A 330 -16.72 -6.57 14.63
C GLY A 330 -16.09 -5.98 15.89
N LEU A 331 -16.00 -4.64 15.99
CA LEU A 331 -15.33 -3.93 17.07
C LEU A 331 -16.32 -3.05 17.86
N ASP A 332 -16.02 -2.80 19.13
CA ASP A 332 -16.83 -1.92 19.95
C ASP A 332 -16.36 -0.45 19.86
N ALA A 333 -17.28 0.51 19.87
CA ALA A 333 -16.94 1.94 19.82
C ALA A 333 -16.21 2.44 21.09
N SER A 334 -16.20 1.66 22.17
CA SER A 334 -15.46 1.94 23.41
C SER A 334 -13.98 1.56 23.34
N ILE A 335 -13.44 1.20 22.17
CA ILE A 335 -12.00 0.96 22.01
C ILE A 335 -11.19 2.13 22.56
N MET A 336 -10.29 1.81 23.49
CA MET A 336 -9.38 2.78 24.08
C MET A 336 -8.20 3.01 23.14
N SER A 337 -7.94 4.29 22.83
CA SER A 337 -6.82 4.67 21.96
C SER A 337 -6.03 5.83 22.53
N GLU A 338 -4.71 5.66 22.53
CA GLU A 338 -3.78 6.77 22.72
C GLU A 338 -3.67 7.57 21.42
N PRO A 339 -3.48 8.91 21.47
CA PRO A 339 -3.44 9.74 20.27
C PRO A 339 -2.44 9.30 19.21
N LEU A 340 -1.23 8.91 19.60
CA LEU A 340 -0.21 8.49 18.63
C LEU A 340 -0.57 7.16 17.96
N ALA A 341 -1.12 6.20 18.72
CA ALA A 341 -1.57 4.93 18.16
C ALA A 341 -2.72 5.16 17.17
N LEU A 342 -3.70 5.99 17.55
CA LEU A 342 -4.82 6.40 16.71
C LEU A 342 -4.33 7.09 15.42
N ALA A 343 -3.42 8.05 15.53
CA ALA A 343 -2.89 8.78 14.38
C ALA A 343 -2.18 7.83 13.41
N ASN A 344 -1.34 6.93 13.90
CA ASN A 344 -0.64 5.96 13.06
C ASN A 344 -1.58 4.99 12.36
N GLN A 345 -2.65 4.55 13.05
CA GLN A 345 -3.66 3.69 12.46
C GLN A 345 -4.43 4.40 11.35
N LEU A 346 -4.98 5.58 11.63
CA LEU A 346 -5.71 6.38 10.63
C LEU A 346 -4.84 6.77 9.44
N TYR A 347 -3.57 7.12 9.68
CA TYR A 347 -2.65 7.45 8.61
C TYR A 347 -2.44 6.27 7.65
N ARG A 348 -2.28 5.06 8.18
CA ARG A 348 -2.13 3.84 7.37
C ARG A 348 -3.41 3.46 6.64
N GLU A 349 -4.56 3.64 7.28
CA GLU A 349 -5.86 3.45 6.63
C GLU A 349 -6.05 4.44 5.48
N HIS A 350 -5.65 5.71 5.66
CA HIS A 350 -5.69 6.72 4.63
C HIS A 350 -4.78 6.39 3.45
N LEU A 351 -3.52 6.01 3.70
CA LEU A 351 -2.60 5.56 2.65
C LEU A 351 -3.13 4.33 1.91
N LEU A 352 -3.74 3.37 2.62
CA LEU A 352 -4.36 2.22 1.97
C LEU A 352 -5.51 2.65 1.05
N GLY A 353 -6.33 3.61 1.49
CA GLY A 353 -7.42 4.16 0.71
C GLY A 353 -6.97 4.79 -0.60
N GLN A 354 -5.85 5.52 -0.59
CA GLN A 354 -5.27 6.16 -1.78
C GLN A 354 -4.79 5.16 -2.85
N LEU A 355 -4.51 3.90 -2.47
CA LEU A 355 -4.03 2.86 -3.39
C LEU A 355 -5.14 2.06 -4.08
N LEU A 356 -6.39 2.25 -3.65
CA LEU A 356 -7.59 1.58 -4.17
C LEU A 356 -8.39 2.56 -5.04
#